data_AF-A0A9N8H7R2-F1
#
_entry.id   AF-A0A9N8H7R2-F1
#
_cell.length_a   1.000
_cell.length_b   1.000
_cell.length_c   1.000
_cell.angle_alpha   90.00
_cell.angle_beta   90.00
_cell.angle_gamma   90.00
#
_symmetry.space_group_name_H-M   'P 1'
#
loop_
_entity.id
_entity.type
_entity.pdbx_description
1 polymer ?
#
loop_
_entity_poly.entity_id
_entity_poly.type
_entity_poly.pdbx_seq_one_letter_code
_entity_poly.pdbx_strand_id
1 'polypeptide(L)'
;MNHWRDLLKRGSLADLGEQLDPATSTVPSTLLHWACQEPLTATTNAKIQFLVQKLPDQLTIRDENHKIPLHHVCQQNSSMTFSVLRLLLEAAPESILMRLHDEDDDDEGILPSFLAHHHGAPGVVVQYLLRRQFAAHKGLIVTHQDLSCLLWNEASFWQHVAIVMFQVEPEMIEQIRLVLCQEEDEAFWQRMVQVHKSTLVKLEMPQFYALTTSSVQCMAQILANRDFPDLQVLDARCFHTLVPTPTQHPNKNPQLTVTETLARGLRDPSCRLKSLSLGTLTASELKLLLLQGLRSNRSVEYFQVERINMEEFGNNKKLMRGWMSLREILCLSLQQNTSLERVVGPRPLTQCAQVQLYLQLNREFHRRDMGAWSPTLVALVLAKAKLEMLAKSGSSNNDGYHFAAAPEPPGDPRSAMFYILQSRPDILRAGTATSSASNVMFAGGTSKQ
;
A
#
# COMPACT_ATOMS: atom_id res chain seq x y z
N MET A 1 -47.31 10.09 3.80
CA MET A 1 -46.42 8.95 4.15
C MET A 1 -47.18 7.71 4.60
N ASN A 2 -48.11 7.81 5.57
CA ASN A 2 -48.83 6.64 6.11
C ASN A 2 -49.53 5.77 5.04
N HIS A 3 -50.13 6.40 4.02
CA HIS A 3 -50.77 5.69 2.90
C HIS A 3 -49.86 4.63 2.24
N TRP A 4 -48.61 4.98 1.93
CA TRP A 4 -47.67 4.07 1.27
C TRP A 4 -47.23 2.91 2.17
N ARG A 5 -47.09 3.14 3.48
CA ARG A 5 -46.81 2.06 4.45
C ARG A 5 -48.00 1.11 4.56
N ASP A 6 -49.22 1.63 4.58
CA ASP A 6 -50.43 0.81 4.60
C ASP A 6 -50.56 -0.01 3.30
N LEU A 7 -50.23 0.59 2.15
CA LEU A 7 -50.19 -0.09 0.86
C LEU A 7 -49.13 -1.21 0.82
N LEU A 8 -47.94 -0.97 1.35
CA LEU A 8 -46.89 -1.99 1.47
C LEU A 8 -47.28 -3.13 2.42
N LYS A 9 -47.99 -2.85 3.51
CA LYS A 9 -48.41 -3.88 4.49
C LYS A 9 -49.62 -4.69 4.03
N ARG A 10 -50.62 -4.03 3.43
CA ARG A 10 -51.94 -4.63 3.19
C ARG A 10 -52.32 -4.72 1.71
N GLY A 11 -51.78 -3.84 0.88
CA GLY A 11 -52.13 -3.77 -0.54
C GLY A 11 -51.64 -4.99 -1.33
N SER A 12 -52.30 -5.27 -2.44
CA SER A 12 -51.83 -6.20 -3.46
C SER A 12 -50.75 -5.55 -4.34
N LEU A 13 -50.12 -6.35 -5.21
CA LEU A 13 -49.21 -5.82 -6.24
C LEU A 13 -49.94 -4.94 -7.26
N ALA A 14 -51.21 -5.22 -7.54
CA ALA A 14 -52.03 -4.42 -8.46
C ALA A 14 -52.26 -3.02 -7.89
N ASP A 15 -52.60 -2.92 -6.60
CA ASP A 15 -52.82 -1.63 -5.93
C ASP A 15 -51.53 -0.79 -5.94
N LEU A 16 -50.37 -1.43 -5.74
CA LEU A 16 -49.06 -0.78 -5.88
C LEU A 16 -48.83 -0.27 -7.30
N GLY A 17 -49.18 -1.06 -8.31
CA GLY A 17 -49.02 -0.68 -9.72
C GLY A 17 -49.88 0.50 -10.14
N GLU A 18 -51.12 0.58 -9.66
CA GLU A 18 -52.03 1.70 -9.93
C GLU A 18 -51.54 3.01 -9.30
N GLN A 19 -51.01 2.95 -8.07
CA GLN A 19 -50.53 4.14 -7.35
C GLN A 19 -49.15 4.63 -7.84
N LEU A 20 -48.38 3.77 -8.52
CA LEU A 20 -47.05 4.09 -9.04
C LEU A 20 -47.08 4.69 -10.46
N ASP A 21 -48.26 5.08 -10.97
CA ASP A 21 -48.36 5.73 -12.27
C ASP A 21 -47.58 7.07 -12.28
N PRO A 22 -46.53 7.21 -13.10
CA PRO A 22 -45.65 8.38 -13.12
C PRO A 22 -46.37 9.70 -13.41
N ALA A 23 -47.59 9.65 -13.96
CA ALA A 23 -48.35 10.85 -14.28
C ALA A 23 -49.04 11.52 -13.07
N THR A 24 -49.23 10.81 -11.95
CA THR A 24 -50.23 11.24 -10.95
C THR A 24 -49.74 11.32 -9.51
N SER A 25 -48.61 10.69 -9.16
CA SER A 25 -48.22 10.54 -7.75
C SER A 25 -46.75 10.87 -7.50
N THR A 26 -46.50 11.73 -6.50
CA THR A 26 -45.16 11.92 -5.93
C THR A 26 -44.80 10.71 -5.09
N VAL A 27 -44.09 9.77 -5.69
CA VAL A 27 -43.60 8.56 -5.03
C VAL A 27 -42.53 8.95 -4.01
N PRO A 28 -42.63 8.55 -2.73
CA PRO A 28 -41.57 8.77 -1.76
C PRO A 28 -40.28 8.09 -2.22
N SER A 29 -39.16 8.80 -2.15
CA SER A 29 -37.82 8.24 -2.42
C SER A 29 -37.45 7.11 -1.45
N THR A 30 -38.12 7.04 -0.30
CA THR A 30 -37.93 6.04 0.74
C THR A 30 -38.86 4.83 0.61
N LEU A 31 -39.65 4.72 -0.47
CA LEU A 31 -40.64 3.64 -0.61
C LEU A 31 -39.96 2.27 -0.62
N LEU A 32 -38.86 2.13 -1.36
CA LEU A 32 -38.08 0.88 -1.40
C LEU A 32 -37.44 0.55 -0.04
N HIS A 33 -37.03 1.57 0.73
CA HIS A 33 -36.49 1.39 2.09
C HIS A 33 -37.52 0.75 3.02
N TRP A 34 -38.76 1.27 3.02
CA TRP A 34 -39.83 0.70 3.83
C TRP A 34 -40.16 -0.73 3.41
N ALA A 35 -40.17 -1.04 2.12
CA ALA A 35 -40.38 -2.40 1.65
C ALA A 35 -39.30 -3.38 2.14
N CYS A 36 -38.03 -2.94 2.18
CA CYS A 36 -36.91 -3.73 2.71
C CYS A 36 -36.86 -3.84 4.24
N GLN A 37 -37.56 -2.95 4.97
CA GLN A 37 -37.70 -3.03 6.43
C GLN A 37 -38.77 -4.03 6.88
N GLU A 38 -39.78 -4.28 6.04
CA GLU A 38 -40.81 -5.27 6.34
C GLU A 38 -40.22 -6.70 6.36
N PRO A 39 -40.75 -7.62 7.16
CA PRO A 39 -40.33 -9.01 7.15
C PRO A 39 -40.38 -9.61 5.74
N LEU A 40 -39.28 -10.26 5.33
CA LEU A 40 -39.12 -10.81 3.98
C LEU A 40 -39.95 -12.08 3.78
N THR A 41 -41.24 -11.88 3.53
CA THR A 41 -42.19 -12.92 3.11
C THR A 41 -42.20 -13.05 1.59
N ALA A 42 -42.81 -14.12 1.05
CA ALA A 42 -43.00 -14.26 -0.40
C ALA A 42 -43.72 -13.04 -1.02
N THR A 43 -44.72 -12.49 -0.31
CA THR A 43 -45.44 -11.29 -0.73
C THR A 43 -44.55 -10.06 -0.71
N THR A 44 -43.77 -9.85 0.36
CA THR A 44 -42.82 -8.73 0.47
C THR A 44 -41.75 -8.81 -0.62
N ASN A 45 -41.22 -10.01 -0.89
CA ASN A 45 -40.23 -10.23 -1.95
C ASN A 45 -40.77 -9.85 -3.33
N ALA A 46 -42.02 -10.21 -3.63
CA ALA A 46 -42.66 -9.83 -4.90
C ALA A 46 -42.88 -8.31 -4.99
N LYS A 47 -43.21 -7.64 -3.88
CA LYS A 47 -43.30 -6.17 -3.82
C LYS A 47 -41.95 -5.50 -4.03
N ILE A 48 -40.89 -5.99 -3.38
CA ILE A 48 -39.53 -5.49 -3.59
C ILE A 48 -39.13 -5.68 -5.05
N GLN A 49 -39.37 -6.86 -5.64
CA GLN A 49 -39.09 -7.12 -7.06
C GLN A 49 -39.81 -6.14 -7.98
N PHE A 50 -41.10 -5.89 -7.73
CA PHE A 50 -41.87 -4.92 -8.48
C PHE A 50 -41.30 -3.49 -8.34
N LEU A 51 -40.96 -3.07 -7.12
CA LEU A 51 -40.40 -1.74 -6.85
C LEU A 51 -39.03 -1.56 -7.49
N VAL A 52 -38.15 -2.56 -7.43
CA VAL A 52 -36.83 -2.53 -8.09
C VAL A 52 -36.96 -2.35 -9.60
N GLN A 53 -37.95 -2.98 -10.23
CA GLN A 53 -38.20 -2.83 -11.67
C GLN A 53 -38.76 -1.45 -12.05
N LYS A 54 -39.57 -0.85 -11.17
CA LYS A 54 -40.24 0.43 -11.44
C LYS A 54 -39.43 1.65 -11.00
N LEU A 55 -38.60 1.50 -9.98
CA LEU A 55 -37.88 2.57 -9.30
C LEU A 55 -36.39 2.21 -9.11
N PRO A 56 -35.65 1.86 -10.18
CA PRO A 56 -34.25 1.46 -10.07
C PRO A 56 -33.39 2.55 -9.42
N ASP A 57 -33.69 3.82 -9.70
CA ASP A 57 -32.94 4.96 -9.16
C ASP A 57 -33.01 5.06 -7.62
N GLN A 58 -34.00 4.44 -6.97
CA GLN A 58 -34.12 4.45 -5.50
C GLN A 58 -33.17 3.47 -4.80
N LEU A 59 -32.46 2.60 -5.54
CA LEU A 59 -31.55 1.60 -4.95
C LEU A 59 -30.32 2.19 -4.26
N THR A 60 -29.92 3.40 -4.65
CA THR A 60 -28.73 4.09 -4.15
C THR A 60 -29.07 5.37 -3.38
N ILE A 61 -30.35 5.75 -3.35
CA ILE A 61 -30.81 6.88 -2.54
C ILE A 61 -30.71 6.50 -1.07
N ARG A 62 -30.16 7.41 -0.26
CA ARG A 62 -30.11 7.27 1.19
C ARG A 62 -31.40 7.82 1.82
N ASP A 63 -31.92 7.12 2.83
CA ASP A 63 -33.00 7.63 3.68
C ASP A 63 -32.49 8.64 4.72
N GLU A 64 -33.40 9.04 5.62
CA GLU A 64 -33.13 9.96 6.73
C GLU A 64 -32.06 9.44 7.69
N ASN A 65 -31.79 8.13 7.74
CA ASN A 65 -30.73 7.54 8.57
C ASN A 65 -29.47 7.23 7.74
N HIS A 66 -29.30 7.88 6.59
CA HIS A 66 -28.23 7.62 5.64
C HIS A 66 -28.13 6.16 5.15
N LYS A 67 -29.20 5.37 5.25
CA LYS A 67 -29.25 3.97 4.81
C LYS A 67 -29.77 3.88 3.39
N ILE A 68 -29.18 3.01 2.58
CA ILE A 68 -29.77 2.58 1.31
C ILE A 68 -30.63 1.32 1.54
N PRO A 69 -31.47 0.89 0.58
CA PRO A 69 -32.31 -0.30 0.73
C PRO A 69 -31.51 -1.58 1.07
N LEU A 70 -30.30 -1.73 0.52
CA LEU A 70 -29.42 -2.86 0.84
C LEU A 70 -29.06 -2.92 2.33
N HIS A 71 -28.83 -1.78 2.99
CA HIS A 71 -28.55 -1.76 4.43
C HIS A 71 -29.73 -2.32 5.21
N HIS A 72 -30.96 -1.90 4.92
CA HIS A 72 -32.15 -2.42 5.59
C HIS A 72 -32.28 -3.93 5.43
N VAL A 73 -32.01 -4.47 4.23
CA VAL A 73 -31.98 -5.93 4.03
C VAL A 73 -30.88 -6.59 4.85
N CYS A 74 -29.68 -6.01 4.92
CA CYS A 74 -28.57 -6.53 5.74
C CYS A 74 -28.86 -6.50 7.25
N GLN A 75 -29.72 -5.59 7.73
CA GLN A 75 -30.13 -5.55 9.14
C GLN A 75 -31.23 -6.57 9.50
N GLN A 76 -31.89 -7.16 8.51
CA GLN A 76 -32.81 -8.27 8.73
C GLN A 76 -31.96 -9.50 9.12
N ASN A 77 -32.08 -9.97 10.36
CA ASN A 77 -31.28 -11.06 10.92
C ASN A 77 -31.55 -12.41 10.19
N SER A 78 -32.20 -13.38 10.85
CA SER A 78 -32.45 -14.71 10.29
C SER A 78 -33.50 -14.74 9.18
N SER A 79 -34.25 -13.65 8.98
CA SER A 79 -35.25 -13.49 7.93
C SER A 79 -34.66 -13.07 6.58
N MET A 80 -33.34 -12.85 6.48
CA MET A 80 -32.72 -12.40 5.24
C MET A 80 -32.90 -13.43 4.12
N THR A 81 -33.60 -13.06 3.03
CA THR A 81 -33.76 -13.93 1.87
C THR A 81 -32.69 -13.64 0.83
N PHE A 82 -31.93 -14.67 0.46
CA PHE A 82 -30.87 -14.57 -0.54
C PHE A 82 -31.39 -14.03 -1.90
N SER A 83 -32.64 -14.30 -2.23
CA SER A 83 -33.31 -13.82 -3.45
C SER A 83 -33.40 -12.29 -3.50
N VAL A 84 -33.76 -11.63 -2.40
CA VAL A 84 -33.87 -10.17 -2.35
C VAL A 84 -32.51 -9.53 -2.41
N LEU A 85 -31.54 -10.06 -1.66
CA LEU A 85 -30.17 -9.57 -1.68
C LEU A 85 -29.56 -9.62 -3.09
N ARG A 86 -29.75 -10.75 -3.77
CA ARG A 86 -29.30 -10.96 -5.15
C ARG A 86 -29.98 -9.99 -6.11
N LEU A 87 -31.30 -9.81 -6.00
CA LEU A 87 -32.07 -8.87 -6.81
C LEU A 87 -31.54 -7.43 -6.67
N LEU A 88 -31.31 -6.95 -5.45
CA LEU A 88 -30.81 -5.60 -5.20
C LEU A 88 -29.40 -5.41 -5.80
N LEU A 89 -28.52 -6.38 -5.62
CA LEU A 89 -27.13 -6.32 -6.11
C LEU A 89 -27.00 -6.55 -7.63
N GLU A 90 -27.95 -7.23 -8.25
CA GLU A 90 -28.03 -7.32 -9.72
C GLU A 90 -28.53 -6.01 -10.33
N ALA A 91 -29.45 -5.32 -9.66
CA ALA A 91 -30.01 -4.05 -10.14
C ALA A 91 -29.10 -2.84 -9.87
N ALA A 92 -28.35 -2.84 -8.77
CA ALA A 92 -27.41 -1.77 -8.39
C ALA A 92 -26.13 -2.38 -7.77
N PRO A 93 -25.19 -2.90 -8.57
CA PRO A 93 -23.99 -3.56 -8.06
C PRO A 93 -23.10 -2.66 -7.20
N GLU A 94 -23.08 -1.34 -7.46
CA GLU A 94 -22.33 -0.34 -6.70
C GLU A 94 -22.81 -0.18 -5.26
N SER A 95 -24.05 -0.56 -4.95
CA SER A 95 -24.61 -0.52 -3.59
C SER A 95 -23.80 -1.34 -2.59
N ILE A 96 -23.07 -2.35 -3.06
CA ILE A 96 -22.21 -3.19 -2.20
C ILE A 96 -21.05 -2.42 -1.55
N LEU A 97 -20.68 -1.28 -2.14
CA LEU A 97 -19.59 -0.41 -1.69
C LEU A 97 -20.09 0.81 -0.93
N MET A 98 -21.41 1.04 -0.88
CA MET A 98 -21.98 2.15 -0.16
C MET A 98 -21.93 1.86 1.34
N ARG A 99 -21.24 2.72 2.09
CA ARG A 99 -21.11 2.64 3.53
C ARG A 99 -22.30 3.29 4.24
N LEU A 100 -22.70 2.72 5.37
CA LEU A 100 -23.66 3.28 6.32
C LEU A 100 -22.95 4.29 7.23
N HIS A 101 -23.28 5.58 7.13
CA HIS A 101 -22.75 6.60 8.05
C HIS A 101 -23.78 6.88 9.14
N ASP A 102 -23.31 7.00 10.37
CA ASP A 102 -24.11 7.54 11.46
C ASP A 102 -24.01 9.08 11.43
N GLU A 103 -25.09 9.78 11.78
CA GLU A 103 -25.21 11.24 11.60
C GLU A 103 -24.19 12.06 12.42
N ASP A 104 -23.64 11.46 13.48
CA ASP A 104 -22.82 12.15 14.49
C ASP A 104 -21.30 11.93 14.33
N ASP A 105 -20.87 11.01 13.46
CA ASP A 105 -19.45 10.65 13.34
C ASP A 105 -18.90 10.98 11.95
N ASP A 106 -17.77 11.69 11.92
CA ASP A 106 -16.91 11.90 10.73
C ASP A 106 -16.28 10.57 10.23
N ASP A 107 -16.69 9.44 10.81
CA ASP A 107 -16.07 8.15 10.61
C ASP A 107 -16.47 7.47 9.29
N GLU A 108 -15.55 6.62 8.84
CA GLU A 108 -15.67 5.81 7.64
C GLU A 108 -16.77 4.75 7.87
N GLY A 109 -18.01 5.04 7.45
CA GLY A 109 -19.20 4.22 7.75
C GLY A 109 -19.11 2.71 7.44
N ILE A 110 -20.12 1.92 7.82
CA ILE A 110 -20.06 0.45 7.80
C ILE A 110 -20.45 -0.15 6.44
N LEU A 111 -19.69 -1.11 5.93
CA LEU A 111 -20.02 -1.83 4.70
C LEU A 111 -21.18 -2.85 4.88
N PRO A 112 -21.98 -3.14 3.83
CA PRO A 112 -23.11 -4.07 3.91
C PRO A 112 -22.78 -5.48 4.43
N SER A 113 -21.59 -6.02 4.11
CA SER A 113 -21.13 -7.33 4.59
C SER A 113 -20.91 -7.38 6.11
N PHE A 114 -20.31 -6.32 6.66
CA PHE A 114 -20.08 -6.16 8.10
C PHE A 114 -21.39 -5.93 8.83
N LEU A 115 -22.27 -5.11 8.25
CA LEU A 115 -23.61 -4.89 8.79
C LEU A 115 -24.41 -6.21 8.84
N ALA A 116 -24.39 -6.99 7.77
CA ALA A 116 -25.05 -8.30 7.73
C ALA A 116 -24.50 -9.24 8.81
N HIS A 117 -23.18 -9.30 8.96
CA HIS A 117 -22.54 -10.12 10.00
C HIS A 117 -22.91 -9.67 11.41
N HIS A 118 -22.84 -8.36 11.67
CA HIS A 118 -23.20 -7.74 12.95
C HIS A 118 -24.64 -8.11 13.36
N HIS A 119 -25.55 -8.13 12.40
CA HIS A 119 -26.96 -8.50 12.61
C HIS A 119 -27.22 -10.01 12.58
N GLY A 120 -26.20 -10.87 12.54
CA GLY A 120 -26.35 -12.32 12.63
C GLY A 120 -26.79 -13.01 11.33
N ALA A 121 -26.56 -12.38 10.17
CA ALA A 121 -26.89 -12.99 8.89
C ALA A 121 -26.19 -14.36 8.71
N PRO A 122 -26.82 -15.32 8.01
CA PRO A 122 -26.20 -16.60 7.74
C PRO A 122 -24.84 -16.45 7.05
N GLY A 123 -23.86 -17.28 7.42
CA GLY A 123 -22.50 -17.17 6.88
C GLY A 123 -22.43 -17.23 5.34
N VAL A 124 -23.34 -17.97 4.68
CA VAL A 124 -23.44 -18.00 3.21
C VAL A 124 -23.80 -16.64 2.60
N VAL A 125 -24.57 -15.82 3.32
CA VAL A 125 -24.95 -14.47 2.91
C VAL A 125 -23.76 -13.53 3.10
N VAL A 126 -23.10 -13.56 4.26
CA VAL A 126 -21.89 -12.77 4.53
C VAL A 126 -20.81 -13.08 3.49
N GLN A 127 -20.58 -14.36 3.20
CA GLN A 127 -19.63 -14.81 2.17
C GLN A 127 -20.01 -14.30 0.77
N TYR A 128 -21.30 -14.31 0.42
CA TYR A 128 -21.76 -13.77 -0.86
C TYR A 128 -21.48 -12.27 -0.99
N LEU A 129 -21.78 -11.49 0.06
CA LEU A 129 -21.52 -10.05 0.10
C LEU A 129 -20.01 -9.77 -0.01
N LEU A 130 -19.19 -10.48 0.75
CA LEU A 130 -17.73 -10.37 0.67
C LEU A 130 -17.21 -10.67 -0.74
N ARG A 131 -17.66 -11.76 -1.40
CA ARG A 131 -17.25 -12.05 -2.79
C ARG A 131 -17.59 -10.91 -3.75
N ARG A 132 -18.77 -10.31 -3.60
CA ARG A 132 -19.18 -9.14 -4.40
C ARG A 132 -18.31 -7.91 -4.11
N GLN A 133 -17.93 -7.69 -2.85
CA GLN A 133 -17.00 -6.62 -2.47
C GLN A 133 -15.61 -6.82 -3.04
N PHE A 134 -15.05 -8.03 -2.92
CA PHE A 134 -13.76 -8.38 -3.52
C PHE A 134 -13.77 -8.12 -5.03
N ALA A 135 -14.83 -8.51 -5.72
CA ALA A 135 -14.99 -8.24 -7.14
C ALA A 135 -15.06 -6.74 -7.46
N ALA A 136 -15.77 -5.95 -6.66
CA ALA A 136 -16.00 -4.53 -6.92
C ALA A 136 -14.77 -3.67 -6.61
N HIS A 137 -14.02 -3.98 -5.55
CA HIS A 137 -12.80 -3.24 -5.16
C HIS A 137 -11.50 -3.82 -5.71
N LYS A 138 -11.57 -4.97 -6.40
CA LYS A 138 -10.41 -5.81 -6.67
C LYS A 138 -9.60 -6.06 -5.39
N GLY A 139 -10.31 -6.35 -4.30
CA GLY A 139 -9.73 -6.30 -2.97
C GLY A 139 -10.72 -6.08 -1.85
N LEU A 140 -10.21 -5.99 -0.63
CA LEU A 140 -11.03 -5.70 0.55
C LEU A 140 -10.48 -4.47 1.26
N ILE A 141 -11.34 -3.48 1.44
CA ILE A 141 -11.06 -2.28 2.22
C ILE A 141 -11.87 -2.38 3.51
N VAL A 142 -11.20 -2.65 4.62
CA VAL A 142 -11.81 -2.77 5.96
C VAL A 142 -11.39 -1.57 6.79
N THR A 143 -12.34 -0.91 7.42
CA THR A 143 -12.11 0.27 8.27
C THR A 143 -12.22 -0.09 9.75
N HIS A 144 -11.89 0.86 10.64
CA HIS A 144 -12.11 0.65 12.08
C HIS A 144 -13.57 0.43 12.40
N GLN A 145 -14.46 1.17 11.74
CA GLN A 145 -15.89 1.06 12.01
C GLN A 145 -16.45 -0.28 11.53
N ASP A 146 -15.93 -0.80 10.42
CA ASP A 146 -16.24 -2.16 9.98
C ASP A 146 -15.90 -3.18 11.08
N LEU A 147 -14.76 -3.00 11.77
CA LEU A 147 -14.26 -3.92 12.79
C LEU A 147 -14.89 -3.71 14.17
N SER A 148 -15.19 -2.46 14.55
CA SER A 148 -15.93 -2.16 15.77
C SER A 148 -17.32 -2.80 15.75
N CYS A 149 -17.89 -3.04 14.58
CA CYS A 149 -19.13 -3.81 14.45
C CYS A 149 -18.95 -5.32 14.72
N LEU A 150 -17.72 -5.85 14.71
CA LEU A 150 -17.44 -7.27 14.87
C LEU A 150 -17.27 -7.71 16.34
N LEU A 151 -17.34 -6.79 17.31
CA LEU A 151 -16.99 -6.99 18.73
C LEU A 151 -17.53 -8.27 19.41
N TRP A 152 -18.62 -8.85 18.91
CA TRP A 152 -19.26 -10.03 19.52
C TRP A 152 -19.00 -11.34 18.77
N ASN A 153 -18.43 -11.31 17.55
CA ASN A 153 -18.23 -12.51 16.74
C ASN A 153 -17.16 -12.35 15.63
N GLU A 154 -16.06 -11.69 15.97
CA GLU A 154 -14.97 -11.36 15.03
C GLU A 154 -14.36 -12.60 14.36
N ALA A 155 -14.08 -13.65 15.15
CA ALA A 155 -13.46 -14.87 14.65
C ALA A 155 -14.25 -15.56 13.54
N SER A 156 -15.58 -15.56 13.61
CA SER A 156 -16.42 -16.17 12.56
C SER A 156 -16.50 -15.29 11.32
N PHE A 157 -16.47 -13.96 11.46
CA PHE A 157 -16.38 -13.06 10.31
C PHE A 157 -15.07 -13.30 9.55
N TRP A 158 -13.95 -13.33 10.25
CA TRP A 158 -12.66 -13.60 9.64
C TRP A 158 -12.58 -14.99 9.03
N GLN A 159 -13.28 -15.98 9.61
CA GLN A 159 -13.45 -17.28 8.97
C GLN A 159 -14.20 -17.15 7.63
N HIS A 160 -15.23 -16.31 7.53
CA HIS A 160 -15.93 -16.03 6.27
C HIS A 160 -15.04 -15.29 5.27
N VAL A 161 -14.28 -14.30 5.71
CA VAL A 161 -13.29 -13.60 4.88
C VAL A 161 -12.28 -14.60 4.33
N ALA A 162 -11.70 -15.46 5.17
CA ALA A 162 -10.77 -16.49 4.74
C ALA A 162 -11.40 -17.43 3.71
N ILE A 163 -12.59 -17.98 3.97
CA ILE A 163 -13.32 -18.85 3.04
C ILE A 163 -13.53 -18.17 1.69
N VAL A 164 -13.94 -16.90 1.69
CA VAL A 164 -14.17 -16.13 0.48
C VAL A 164 -12.89 -15.91 -0.28
N MET A 165 -11.82 -15.52 0.40
CA MET A 165 -10.55 -15.28 -0.25
C MET A 165 -10.00 -16.56 -0.89
N PHE A 166 -10.22 -17.75 -0.30
CA PHE A 166 -9.92 -19.05 -0.93
C PHE A 166 -10.74 -19.36 -2.20
N GLN A 167 -11.91 -18.72 -2.37
CA GLN A 167 -12.84 -18.99 -3.47
C GLN A 167 -12.78 -17.94 -4.58
N VAL A 168 -12.15 -16.79 -4.30
CA VAL A 168 -12.00 -15.69 -5.24
C VAL A 168 -10.73 -15.92 -6.04
N GLU A 169 -10.81 -15.74 -7.36
CA GLU A 169 -9.64 -15.84 -8.23
C GLU A 169 -8.58 -14.83 -7.77
N PRO A 170 -7.31 -15.22 -7.65
CA PRO A 170 -6.36 -14.35 -6.98
C PRO A 170 -6.07 -13.03 -7.70
N GLU A 171 -6.29 -12.98 -9.00
CA GLU A 171 -6.23 -11.77 -9.82
C GLU A 171 -7.26 -10.70 -9.37
N MET A 172 -8.30 -11.11 -8.65
CA MET A 172 -9.31 -10.21 -8.09
C MET A 172 -8.90 -9.62 -6.73
N ILE A 173 -7.76 -10.02 -6.16
CA ILE A 173 -7.26 -9.50 -4.88
C ILE A 173 -5.99 -8.67 -5.17
N GLU A 174 -6.16 -7.52 -5.81
CA GLU A 174 -5.07 -6.57 -6.06
C GLU A 174 -4.63 -5.87 -4.76
N GLN A 175 -5.56 -5.60 -3.84
CA GLN A 175 -5.28 -4.84 -2.62
C GLN A 175 -6.10 -5.31 -1.41
N ILE A 176 -5.42 -5.52 -0.28
CA ILE A 176 -6.07 -5.56 1.04
C ILE A 176 -5.63 -4.32 1.79
N ARG A 177 -6.58 -3.43 2.06
CA ARG A 177 -6.37 -2.22 2.86
C ARG A 177 -7.14 -2.38 4.14
N LEU A 178 -6.44 -2.48 5.25
CA LEU A 178 -7.06 -2.15 6.52
C LEU A 178 -6.92 -0.64 6.70
N VAL A 179 -7.88 -0.02 7.38
CA VAL A 179 -7.86 1.38 7.83
C VAL A 179 -8.26 1.36 9.30
N LEU A 180 -7.47 1.96 10.19
CA LEU A 180 -7.78 2.16 11.61
C LEU A 180 -8.14 0.92 12.50
N CYS A 181 -7.91 -0.34 12.09
CA CYS A 181 -8.00 -1.61 12.90
C CYS A 181 -7.10 -1.78 14.19
N GLN A 182 -7.65 -1.69 15.41
CA GLN A 182 -6.83 -1.71 16.65
C GLN A 182 -6.37 -3.10 17.19
N GLU A 183 -6.65 -4.26 16.55
CA GLU A 183 -6.62 -5.55 17.27
C GLU A 183 -5.57 -6.64 16.88
N GLU A 184 -5.52 -7.65 17.75
CA GLU A 184 -4.36 -8.45 18.18
C GLU A 184 -4.20 -9.86 17.55
N ASP A 185 -5.02 -10.25 16.56
CA ASP A 185 -5.03 -11.66 16.11
C ASP A 185 -3.88 -12.02 15.15
N GLU A 186 -2.71 -12.32 15.72
CA GLU A 186 -1.54 -12.86 15.01
C GLU A 186 -1.89 -14.10 14.17
N ALA A 187 -2.78 -14.97 14.67
CA ALA A 187 -3.14 -16.22 14.00
C ALA A 187 -4.04 -15.98 12.78
N PHE A 188 -4.83 -14.91 12.79
CA PHE A 188 -5.54 -14.44 11.59
C PHE A 188 -4.54 -13.99 10.53
N TRP A 189 -3.59 -13.11 10.89
CA TRP A 189 -2.58 -12.62 9.95
C TRP A 189 -1.75 -13.75 9.34
N GLN A 190 -1.31 -14.71 10.15
CA GLN A 190 -0.59 -15.89 9.66
C GLN A 190 -1.43 -16.68 8.65
N ARG A 191 -2.72 -16.89 8.92
CA ARG A 191 -3.63 -17.62 8.02
C ARG A 191 -3.88 -16.84 6.72
N MET A 192 -4.25 -15.57 6.81
CA MET A 192 -4.51 -14.73 5.64
C MET A 192 -3.29 -14.68 4.71
N VAL A 193 -2.12 -14.51 5.32
CA VAL A 193 -0.85 -14.51 4.61
C VAL A 193 -0.57 -15.84 3.94
N GLN A 194 -0.68 -16.95 4.68
CA GLN A 194 -0.32 -18.27 4.16
C GLN A 194 -1.10 -18.63 2.89
N VAL A 195 -2.34 -18.14 2.79
CA VAL A 195 -3.25 -18.45 1.69
C VAL A 195 -2.98 -17.59 0.45
N HIS A 196 -2.71 -16.29 0.63
CA HIS A 196 -2.60 -15.32 -0.48
C HIS A 196 -1.18 -14.98 -0.86
N LYS A 197 -0.26 -15.82 -0.45
CA LYS A 197 1.17 -15.58 -0.52
C LYS A 197 1.68 -15.38 -1.94
N SER A 198 1.11 -16.10 -2.91
CA SER A 198 1.46 -16.00 -4.34
C SER A 198 0.70 -14.92 -5.11
N THR A 199 -0.12 -14.10 -4.45
CA THR A 199 -1.16 -13.31 -5.16
C THR A 199 -1.31 -11.90 -4.62
N LEU A 200 -0.94 -11.67 -3.36
CA LEU A 200 -0.99 -10.36 -2.74
C LEU A 200 0.12 -9.45 -3.28
N VAL A 201 -0.25 -8.55 -4.19
CA VAL A 201 0.69 -7.59 -4.79
C VAL A 201 0.93 -6.38 -3.86
N LYS A 202 -0.07 -5.99 -3.08
CA LYS A 202 -0.06 -4.77 -2.28
C LYS A 202 -0.68 -4.99 -0.90
N LEU A 203 0.12 -4.72 0.14
CA LEU A 203 -0.31 -4.72 1.53
C LEU A 203 -0.09 -3.31 2.11
N GLU A 204 -1.19 -2.59 2.32
CA GLU A 204 -1.17 -1.28 2.98
C GLU A 204 -1.66 -1.43 4.42
N MET A 205 -0.80 -1.09 5.38
CA MET A 205 -1.19 -1.04 6.78
C MET A 205 -1.69 0.38 7.13
N PRO A 206 -2.72 0.49 7.98
CA PRO A 206 -3.18 1.78 8.49
C PRO A 206 -2.08 2.53 9.22
N GLN A 207 -2.19 3.85 9.28
CA GLN A 207 -1.53 4.68 10.29
C GLN A 207 -2.26 4.50 11.64
N PHE A 208 -1.56 4.06 12.68
CA PHE A 208 -2.15 3.57 13.93
C PHE A 208 -1.59 4.19 15.18
N TYR A 209 -2.43 4.08 16.23
CA TYR A 209 -2.06 3.75 17.60
C TYR A 209 -2.08 2.21 17.79
N ALA A 210 -0.96 1.65 18.26
CA ALA A 210 -0.72 0.32 18.83
C ALA A 210 -1.01 -0.96 17.99
N LEU A 211 -0.26 -1.21 16.89
CA LEU A 211 -0.04 -2.60 16.46
C LEU A 211 0.68 -3.41 17.56
N THR A 212 0.26 -4.65 17.81
CA THR A 212 1.00 -5.53 18.74
C THR A 212 2.34 -5.96 18.12
N THR A 213 3.33 -6.21 18.98
CA THR A 213 4.64 -6.74 18.56
C THR A 213 4.48 -8.02 17.74
N SER A 214 3.53 -8.87 18.13
CA SER A 214 3.19 -10.15 17.48
C SER A 214 2.77 -9.99 16.02
N SER A 215 1.79 -9.12 15.72
CA SER A 215 1.31 -8.93 14.34
C SER A 215 2.42 -8.43 13.42
N VAL A 216 3.25 -7.51 13.93
CA VAL A 216 4.36 -6.97 13.16
C VAL A 216 5.51 -7.97 13.00
N GLN A 217 5.80 -8.75 14.03
CA GLN A 217 6.80 -9.82 13.96
C GLN A 217 6.37 -10.92 13.01
N CYS A 218 5.10 -11.31 13.02
CA CYS A 218 4.49 -12.23 12.08
C CYS A 218 4.73 -11.74 10.64
N MET A 219 4.35 -10.50 10.31
CA MET A 219 4.56 -9.93 8.98
C MET A 219 6.04 -9.83 8.58
N ALA A 220 6.92 -9.47 9.53
CA ALA A 220 8.34 -9.44 9.26
C ALA A 220 8.87 -10.86 8.98
N GLN A 221 8.43 -11.86 9.75
CA GLN A 221 8.80 -13.27 9.56
C GLN A 221 8.30 -13.77 8.22
N ILE A 222 7.09 -13.41 7.84
CA ILE A 222 6.48 -13.68 6.55
C ILE A 222 7.31 -13.13 5.39
N LEU A 223 7.77 -11.87 5.48
CA LEU A 223 8.67 -11.28 4.49
C LEU A 223 10.04 -12.00 4.47
N ALA A 224 10.49 -12.49 5.62
CA ALA A 224 11.75 -13.22 5.76
C ALA A 224 11.67 -14.68 5.31
N ASN A 225 10.49 -15.32 5.37
CA ASN A 225 10.29 -16.75 5.12
C ASN A 225 9.95 -17.08 3.66
N ARG A 226 10.06 -16.11 2.75
CA ARG A 226 9.83 -16.28 1.30
C ARG A 226 8.39 -16.60 0.92
N ASP A 227 7.44 -16.22 1.75
CA ASP A 227 6.05 -16.54 1.48
C ASP A 227 5.44 -15.62 0.41
N PHE A 228 5.94 -14.38 0.22
CA PHE A 228 5.43 -13.44 -0.78
C PHE A 228 6.43 -13.11 -1.90
N PRO A 229 6.54 -13.92 -2.96
CA PRO A 229 7.35 -13.53 -4.12
C PRO A 229 6.80 -12.29 -4.83
N ASP A 230 5.50 -12.02 -4.76
CA ASP A 230 4.83 -10.99 -5.59
C ASP A 230 4.50 -9.70 -4.84
N LEU A 231 4.80 -9.59 -3.54
CA LEU A 231 4.55 -8.36 -2.79
C LEU A 231 5.45 -7.23 -3.29
N GLN A 232 4.83 -6.21 -3.88
CA GLN A 232 5.50 -5.04 -4.45
C GLN A 232 5.42 -3.81 -3.55
N VAL A 233 4.43 -3.71 -2.67
CA VAL A 233 4.25 -2.52 -1.82
C VAL A 233 3.97 -2.94 -0.38
N LEU A 234 4.78 -2.41 0.54
CA LEU A 234 4.65 -2.56 1.98
C LEU A 234 4.64 -1.17 2.61
N ASP A 235 3.49 -0.79 3.14
CA ASP A 235 3.36 0.39 3.97
C ASP A 235 3.18 -0.03 5.43
N ALA A 236 4.16 0.28 6.27
CA ALA A 236 4.23 -0.09 7.66
C ALA A 236 4.64 1.11 8.52
N ARG A 237 3.94 2.23 8.36
CA ARG A 237 4.17 3.46 9.12
C ARG A 237 3.92 3.36 10.64
N CYS A 238 3.50 2.21 11.12
CA CYS A 238 3.09 2.00 12.52
C CYS A 238 4.11 1.26 13.37
N PHE A 239 5.31 0.99 12.85
CA PHE A 239 6.38 0.32 13.62
C PHE A 239 6.67 0.97 14.98
N HIS A 240 6.48 2.28 15.08
CA HIS A 240 6.81 3.04 16.29
C HIS A 240 5.82 2.85 17.44
N THR A 241 4.62 2.34 17.17
CA THR A 241 3.60 2.16 18.20
C THR A 241 3.64 0.79 18.85
N LEU A 242 4.64 -0.03 18.53
CA LEU A 242 4.82 -1.35 19.15
C LEU A 242 5.05 -1.19 20.65
N VAL A 243 4.04 -1.58 21.43
CA VAL A 243 4.15 -1.70 22.89
C VAL A 243 4.73 -3.07 23.22
N PRO A 244 5.76 -3.18 24.08
CA PRO A 244 6.25 -4.47 24.55
C PRO A 244 5.12 -5.20 25.30
N THR A 245 4.87 -6.46 24.93
CA THR A 245 3.88 -7.28 25.64
C THR A 245 4.39 -7.63 27.04
N PRO A 246 3.52 -7.71 28.07
CA PRO A 246 3.92 -7.95 29.47
C PRO A 246 4.72 -9.24 29.68
N THR A 247 4.58 -10.20 28.76
CA THR A 247 5.20 -11.52 28.81
C THR A 247 6.61 -11.55 28.21
N GLN A 248 7.07 -10.48 27.55
CA GLN A 248 8.40 -10.44 26.94
C GLN A 248 9.49 -10.20 27.99
N HIS A 249 10.62 -10.90 27.81
CA HIS A 249 11.81 -10.68 28.62
C HIS A 249 12.18 -9.18 28.60
N PRO A 250 12.41 -8.54 29.77
CA PRO A 250 12.57 -7.09 29.90
C PRO A 250 13.77 -6.50 29.14
N ASN A 251 14.64 -7.33 28.56
CA ASN A 251 15.87 -6.93 27.89
C ASN A 251 15.80 -6.92 26.35
N LYS A 252 14.70 -7.34 25.71
CA LYS A 252 14.59 -7.32 24.25
C LYS A 252 13.67 -6.20 23.79
N ASN A 253 14.22 -5.23 23.05
CA ASN A 253 13.41 -4.23 22.38
C ASN A 253 12.62 -4.91 21.24
N PRO A 254 11.27 -4.95 21.31
CA PRO A 254 10.46 -5.58 20.27
C PRO A 254 10.64 -4.93 18.89
N GLN A 255 10.81 -3.61 18.85
CA GLN A 255 11.00 -2.86 17.61
C GLN A 255 12.30 -3.26 16.89
N LEU A 256 13.36 -3.53 17.65
CA LEU A 256 14.63 -4.01 17.08
C LEU A 256 14.47 -5.40 16.46
N THR A 257 13.78 -6.32 17.13
CA THR A 257 13.57 -7.70 16.65
C THR A 257 12.79 -7.70 15.33
N VAL A 258 11.77 -6.85 15.26
CA VAL A 258 10.96 -6.63 14.06
C VAL A 258 11.81 -6.04 12.94
N THR A 259 12.59 -5.01 13.23
CA THR A 259 13.48 -4.34 12.27
C THR A 259 14.52 -5.30 11.70
N GLU A 260 15.11 -6.15 12.55
CA GLU A 260 16.05 -7.20 12.15
C GLU A 260 15.40 -8.21 11.20
N THR A 261 14.16 -8.57 11.49
CA THR A 261 13.43 -9.53 10.69
C THR A 261 13.04 -8.93 9.33
N LEU A 262 12.59 -7.67 9.30
CA LEU A 262 12.34 -6.94 8.06
C LEU A 262 13.62 -6.80 7.23
N ALA A 263 14.75 -6.43 7.85
CA ALA A 263 16.04 -6.35 7.18
C ALA A 263 16.52 -7.71 6.65
N ARG A 264 16.15 -8.82 7.31
CA ARG A 264 16.40 -10.18 6.82
C ARG A 264 15.57 -10.47 5.56
N GLY A 265 14.27 -10.14 5.55
CA GLY A 265 13.41 -10.31 4.37
C GLY A 265 13.86 -9.46 3.18
N LEU A 266 14.23 -8.20 3.42
CA LEU A 266 14.75 -7.32 2.36
C LEU A 266 16.06 -7.84 1.74
N ARG A 267 16.88 -8.59 2.49
CA ARG A 267 18.12 -9.19 1.95
C ARG A 267 17.86 -10.35 0.99
N ASP A 268 16.70 -10.96 1.03
CA ASP A 268 16.44 -12.13 0.22
C ASP A 268 16.37 -11.72 -1.28
N PRO A 269 17.14 -12.38 -2.17
CA PRO A 269 17.14 -12.05 -3.60
C PRO A 269 15.80 -12.31 -4.31
N SER A 270 14.89 -13.08 -3.69
CA SER A 270 13.52 -13.28 -4.16
C SER A 270 12.59 -12.12 -3.83
N CYS A 271 12.97 -11.22 -2.91
CA CYS A 271 12.14 -10.07 -2.54
C CYS A 271 11.88 -9.18 -3.77
N ARG A 272 10.61 -8.95 -4.10
CA ARG A 272 10.16 -8.09 -5.22
C ARG A 272 9.57 -6.76 -4.75
N LEU A 273 9.80 -6.40 -3.49
CA LEU A 273 9.26 -5.20 -2.91
C LEU A 273 9.79 -3.96 -3.65
N LYS A 274 8.92 -3.21 -4.30
CA LYS A 274 9.22 -1.95 -4.98
C LYS A 274 9.05 -0.73 -4.08
N SER A 275 8.10 -0.76 -3.16
CA SER A 275 7.81 0.37 -2.28
C SER A 275 7.81 -0.06 -0.81
N LEU A 276 8.60 0.64 0.00
CA LEU A 276 8.70 0.45 1.44
C LEU A 276 8.46 1.79 2.16
N SER A 277 7.36 1.88 2.90
CA SER A 277 7.04 3.05 3.74
C SER A 277 7.09 2.67 5.22
N LEU A 278 7.86 3.43 6.00
CA LEU A 278 8.12 3.20 7.42
C LEU A 278 7.79 4.45 8.22
N GLY A 279 7.45 4.25 9.49
CA GLY A 279 6.95 5.29 10.38
C GLY A 279 8.05 6.08 11.07
N THR A 280 7.96 6.14 12.40
CA THR A 280 9.09 6.54 13.24
C THR A 280 10.03 5.34 13.42
N LEU A 281 11.32 5.54 13.18
CA LEU A 281 12.38 4.56 13.47
C LEU A 281 13.39 5.18 14.42
N THR A 282 13.98 4.40 15.32
CA THR A 282 15.24 4.81 15.93
C THR A 282 16.35 4.82 14.87
N ALA A 283 17.42 5.56 15.12
CA ALA A 283 18.50 5.62 14.16
C ALA A 283 19.35 4.33 14.13
N SER A 284 19.41 3.57 15.21
CA SER A 284 19.93 2.20 15.23
C SER A 284 19.12 1.27 14.32
N GLU A 285 17.80 1.36 14.36
CA GLU A 285 16.91 0.57 13.49
C GLU A 285 17.05 0.97 12.02
N LEU A 286 17.05 2.27 11.73
CA LEU A 286 17.26 2.76 10.37
C LEU A 286 18.63 2.34 9.84
N LYS A 287 19.68 2.45 10.66
CA LYS A 287 21.02 1.99 10.30
C LYS A 287 21.01 0.50 9.94
N LEU A 288 20.32 -0.31 10.71
CA LEU A 288 20.21 -1.75 10.46
C LEU A 288 19.47 -2.02 9.15
N LEU A 289 18.33 -1.37 8.90
CA LEU A 289 17.57 -1.49 7.65
C LEU A 289 18.37 -1.06 6.44
N LEU A 290 19.09 0.06 6.53
CA LEU A 290 19.91 0.57 5.43
C LEU A 290 21.09 -0.35 5.13
N LEU A 291 21.85 -0.76 6.16
CA LEU A 291 23.05 -1.57 5.99
C LEU A 291 22.75 -3.00 5.58
N GLN A 292 21.73 -3.60 6.20
CA GLN A 292 21.43 -5.01 6.01
C GLN A 292 20.40 -5.19 4.90
N GLY A 293 19.26 -4.51 4.98
CA GLY A 293 18.15 -4.69 4.04
C GLY A 293 18.39 -4.02 2.69
N LEU A 294 18.27 -2.70 2.64
CA LEU A 294 18.23 -1.93 1.40
C LEU A 294 19.51 -2.02 0.58
N ARG A 295 20.66 -2.22 1.21
CA ARG A 295 21.96 -2.40 0.54
C ARG A 295 21.99 -3.63 -0.36
N SER A 296 21.35 -4.72 0.07
CA SER A 296 21.37 -6.00 -0.65
C SER A 296 20.16 -6.15 -1.57
N ASN A 297 19.08 -5.42 -1.29
CA ASN A 297 17.87 -5.43 -2.06
C ASN A 297 18.03 -4.56 -3.31
N ARG A 298 17.70 -5.09 -4.50
CA ARG A 298 17.68 -4.34 -5.77
C ARG A 298 16.28 -4.18 -6.34
N SER A 299 15.23 -4.52 -5.60
CA SER A 299 13.84 -4.37 -6.03
C SER A 299 13.21 -3.10 -5.48
N VAL A 300 13.66 -2.59 -4.33
CA VAL A 300 13.05 -1.39 -3.72
C VAL A 300 13.41 -0.14 -4.52
N GLU A 301 12.40 0.43 -5.18
CA GLU A 301 12.42 1.64 -5.98
C GLU A 301 12.03 2.88 -5.16
N TYR A 302 11.14 2.71 -4.18
CA TYR A 302 10.62 3.76 -3.31
C TYR A 302 10.85 3.42 -1.85
N PHE A 303 11.55 4.30 -1.13
CA PHE A 303 11.77 4.18 0.31
C PHE A 303 11.29 5.44 1.03
N GLN A 304 10.37 5.28 1.97
CA GLN A 304 9.84 6.37 2.79
C GLN A 304 10.02 6.08 4.27
N VAL A 305 10.49 7.07 5.03
CA VAL A 305 10.54 7.06 6.49
C VAL A 305 9.90 8.34 6.99
N GLU A 306 8.86 8.30 7.81
CA GLU A 306 8.17 9.52 8.26
C GLU A 306 9.00 10.31 9.29
N ARG A 307 9.53 9.62 10.30
CA ARG A 307 10.26 10.25 11.42
C ARG A 307 11.45 9.39 11.84
N ILE A 308 12.48 10.02 12.40
CA ILE A 308 13.62 9.30 12.98
C ILE A 308 13.77 9.78 14.41
N ASN A 309 13.55 8.88 15.37
CA ASN A 309 13.84 9.15 16.77
C ASN A 309 15.35 9.06 16.99
N MET A 310 15.96 10.18 17.36
CA MET A 310 17.38 10.30 17.63
C MET A 310 17.71 10.44 19.12
N GLU A 311 16.74 10.26 20.01
CA GLU A 311 16.91 10.38 21.47
C GLU A 311 18.02 9.47 22.01
N GLU A 312 18.28 8.33 21.34
CA GLU A 312 19.37 7.42 21.66
C GLU A 312 20.78 8.06 21.63
N PHE A 313 20.95 9.16 20.88
CA PHE A 313 22.23 9.85 20.79
C PHE A 313 22.46 10.86 21.91
N GLY A 314 21.45 11.20 22.72
CA GLY A 314 21.59 12.16 23.81
C GLY A 314 21.99 13.57 23.32
N ASN A 315 23.15 14.07 23.77
CA ASN A 315 23.56 15.46 23.52
C ASN A 315 23.72 15.85 22.02
N ASN A 316 23.61 17.16 21.73
CA ASN A 316 23.66 17.71 20.36
C ASN A 316 24.89 17.30 19.54
N LYS A 317 26.06 17.10 20.16
CA LYS A 317 27.29 16.68 19.45
C LYS A 317 27.22 15.21 19.00
N LYS A 318 26.60 14.33 19.78
CA LYS A 318 26.37 12.93 19.40
C LYS A 318 25.26 12.83 18.36
N LEU A 319 24.22 13.64 18.48
CA LEU A 319 23.12 13.74 17.50
C LEU A 319 23.63 14.04 16.08
N MET A 320 24.48 15.07 15.93
CA MET A 320 25.04 15.43 14.62
C MET A 320 25.93 14.32 14.03
N ARG A 321 26.72 13.63 14.87
CA ARG A 321 27.51 12.48 14.43
C ARG A 321 26.63 11.30 14.01
N GLY A 322 25.53 11.05 14.71
CA GLY A 322 24.53 10.05 14.35
C GLY A 322 23.94 10.33 12.96
N TRP A 323 23.50 11.56 12.72
CA TRP A 323 22.99 11.98 11.40
C TRP A 323 24.03 11.83 10.28
N MET A 324 25.28 12.21 10.52
CA MET A 324 26.36 12.05 9.53
C MET A 324 26.61 10.58 9.21
N SER A 325 26.62 9.71 10.22
CA SER A 325 26.76 8.26 10.02
C SER A 325 25.58 7.69 9.23
N LEU A 326 24.34 8.07 9.54
CA LEU A 326 23.16 7.64 8.79
C LEU A 326 23.20 8.11 7.33
N ARG A 327 23.64 9.35 7.09
CA ARG A 327 23.79 9.88 5.73
C ARG A 327 24.81 9.11 4.92
N GLU A 328 25.97 8.81 5.51
CA GLU A 328 27.01 8.02 4.85
C GLU A 328 26.52 6.63 4.50
N ILE A 329 25.81 5.99 5.43
CA ILE A 329 25.20 4.67 5.23
C ILE A 329 24.14 4.73 4.13
N LEU A 330 23.26 5.72 4.13
CA LEU A 330 22.26 5.91 3.08
C LEU A 330 22.92 6.10 1.71
N CYS A 331 24.00 6.88 1.63
CA CYS A 331 24.75 7.04 0.37
C CYS A 331 25.34 5.71 -0.11
N LEU A 332 25.90 4.90 0.79
CA LEU A 332 26.42 3.57 0.46
C LEU A 332 25.31 2.61 0.02
N SER A 333 24.14 2.66 0.67
CA SER A 333 22.98 1.86 0.27
C SER A 333 22.45 2.28 -1.10
N LEU A 334 22.37 3.59 -1.38
CA LEU A 334 21.98 4.13 -2.68
C LEU A 334 22.96 3.67 -3.78
N GLN A 335 24.26 3.74 -3.54
CA GLN A 335 25.27 3.30 -4.52
C GLN A 335 25.17 1.82 -4.89
N GLN A 336 24.63 0.99 -3.99
CA GLN A 336 24.55 -0.46 -4.18
C GLN A 336 23.17 -0.93 -4.64
N ASN A 337 22.12 -0.19 -4.28
CA ASN A 337 20.78 -0.38 -4.78
C ASN A 337 20.51 0.60 -5.93
N THR A 338 20.77 0.13 -7.15
CA THR A 338 20.60 0.89 -8.39
C THR A 338 19.13 1.22 -8.67
N SER A 339 18.21 0.42 -8.15
CA SER A 339 16.78 0.56 -8.44
C SER A 339 16.13 1.63 -7.58
N LEU A 340 16.77 2.10 -6.51
CA LEU A 340 16.18 3.10 -5.60
C LEU A 340 16.07 4.47 -6.28
N GLU A 341 14.86 4.83 -6.72
CA GLU A 341 14.54 6.04 -7.47
C GLU A 341 14.10 7.22 -6.57
N ARG A 342 13.57 6.91 -5.40
CA ARG A 342 12.99 7.90 -4.50
C ARG A 342 13.18 7.53 -3.04
N VAL A 343 13.77 8.47 -2.29
CA VAL A 343 13.84 8.44 -0.82
C VAL A 343 13.05 9.62 -0.28
N VAL A 344 12.05 9.35 0.57
CA VAL A 344 11.26 10.35 1.29
C VAL A 344 11.54 10.22 2.78
N GLY A 345 11.77 11.32 3.47
CA GLY A 345 11.88 11.32 4.91
C GLY A 345 12.35 12.63 5.52
N PRO A 346 12.72 12.64 6.81
CA PRO A 346 13.01 13.85 7.55
C PRO A 346 14.04 14.72 6.83
N ARG A 347 13.84 16.05 6.86
CA ARG A 347 14.72 17.03 6.20
C ARG A 347 16.22 16.78 6.49
N PRO A 348 16.66 16.45 7.72
CA PRO A 348 18.07 16.15 7.98
C PRO A 348 18.61 14.96 7.19
N LEU A 349 17.78 13.98 6.84
CA LEU A 349 18.18 12.85 6.00
C LEU A 349 18.18 13.24 4.51
N THR A 350 17.13 13.91 4.05
CA THR A 350 16.84 14.12 2.62
C THR A 350 17.44 15.39 2.01
N GLN A 351 17.79 16.41 2.81
CA GLN A 351 18.43 17.65 2.33
C GLN A 351 19.95 17.52 2.13
N CYS A 352 20.50 16.31 2.16
CA CYS A 352 21.89 16.09 1.81
C CYS A 352 22.07 16.30 0.29
N ALA A 353 22.88 17.28 -0.11
CA ALA A 353 23.16 17.56 -1.52
C ALA A 353 23.61 16.32 -2.30
N GLN A 354 24.36 15.42 -1.66
CA GLN A 354 24.80 14.16 -2.26
C GLN A 354 23.64 13.20 -2.53
N VAL A 355 22.68 13.09 -1.60
CA VAL A 355 21.49 12.25 -1.75
C VAL A 355 20.58 12.82 -2.83
N GLN A 356 20.35 14.14 -2.82
CA GLN A 356 19.52 14.80 -3.85
C GLN A 356 20.14 14.67 -5.24
N LEU A 357 21.46 14.89 -5.36
CA LEU A 357 22.17 14.76 -6.62
C LEU A 357 22.15 13.31 -7.13
N TYR A 358 22.36 12.32 -6.25
CA TYR A 358 22.21 10.91 -6.63
C TYR A 358 20.81 10.62 -7.16
N LEU A 359 19.76 10.99 -6.43
CA LEU A 359 18.37 10.72 -6.83
C LEU A 359 17.99 11.45 -8.12
N GLN A 360 18.48 12.68 -8.32
CA GLN A 360 18.26 13.44 -9.55
C GLN A 360 18.96 12.78 -10.74
N LEU A 361 20.22 12.37 -10.59
CA LEU A 361 20.97 11.66 -11.63
C LEU A 361 20.34 10.29 -11.94
N ASN A 362 19.90 9.55 -10.92
CA ASN A 362 19.26 8.25 -11.12
C ASN A 362 17.93 8.38 -11.88
N ARG A 363 17.11 9.38 -11.56
CA ARG A 363 15.87 9.67 -12.30
C ARG A 363 16.11 10.06 -13.76
N GLU A 364 17.10 10.92 -14.02
CA GLU A 364 17.43 11.31 -15.40
C GLU A 364 18.03 10.14 -16.19
N PHE A 365 18.75 9.23 -15.52
CA PHE A 365 19.26 7.99 -16.11
C PHE A 365 18.11 7.07 -16.55
N HIS A 366 17.17 6.75 -15.64
CA HIS A 366 16.03 5.88 -15.95
C HIS A 366 15.06 6.48 -16.98
N ARG A 367 14.88 7.81 -17.01
CA ARG A 367 13.96 8.46 -17.98
C ARG A 367 14.46 8.50 -19.41
N ARG A 368 15.78 8.47 -19.64
CA ARG A 368 16.36 8.79 -20.94
C ARG A 368 16.89 7.59 -21.71
N ASP A 369 16.71 6.37 -21.19
CA ASP A 369 17.20 5.13 -21.80
C ASP A 369 18.69 5.26 -22.23
N MET A 370 19.47 6.01 -21.44
CA MET A 370 20.87 6.30 -21.74
C MET A 370 21.69 5.04 -21.43
N GLY A 371 21.79 4.15 -22.42
CA GLY A 371 22.40 2.84 -22.31
C GLY A 371 23.74 2.83 -21.54
N ALA A 372 23.91 1.80 -20.71
CA ALA A 372 25.16 1.34 -20.08
C ALA A 372 26.03 2.38 -19.35
N TRP A 373 25.47 3.45 -18.77
CA TRP A 373 26.23 4.19 -17.76
C TRP A 373 26.21 3.38 -16.46
N SER A 374 27.39 2.92 -16.02
CA SER A 374 27.44 2.12 -14.81
C SER A 374 27.17 3.00 -13.57
N PRO A 375 26.57 2.45 -12.51
CA PRO A 375 26.46 3.10 -11.19
C PRO A 375 27.79 3.67 -10.68
N THR A 376 28.91 3.11 -11.16
CA THR A 376 30.27 3.59 -10.90
C THR A 376 30.51 5.02 -11.40
N LEU A 377 29.94 5.40 -12.55
CA LEU A 377 30.13 6.74 -13.12
C LEU A 377 29.37 7.81 -12.31
N VAL A 378 28.14 7.49 -11.88
CA VAL A 378 27.37 8.35 -10.96
C VAL A 378 28.08 8.46 -9.61
N ALA A 379 28.61 7.36 -9.08
CA ALA A 379 29.42 7.35 -7.87
C ALA A 379 30.71 8.18 -8.02
N LEU A 380 31.35 8.17 -9.20
CA LEU A 380 32.52 8.99 -9.53
C LEU A 380 32.20 10.48 -9.59
N VAL A 381 31.07 10.86 -10.19
CA VAL A 381 30.58 12.25 -10.21
C VAL A 381 30.32 12.75 -8.77
N LEU A 382 29.71 11.91 -7.93
CA LEU A 382 29.45 12.22 -6.52
C LEU A 382 30.74 12.30 -5.69
N ALA A 383 31.70 11.39 -5.93
CA ALA A 383 33.01 11.42 -5.27
C ALA A 383 33.79 12.69 -5.64
N LYS A 384 33.71 13.12 -6.90
CA LYS A 384 34.32 14.38 -7.35
C LYS A 384 33.65 15.60 -6.72
N ALA A 385 32.32 15.64 -6.68
CA ALA A 385 31.59 16.72 -5.98
C ALA A 385 31.94 16.80 -4.49
N LYS A 386 32.14 15.65 -3.81
CA LYS A 386 32.60 15.58 -2.41
C LYS A 386 34.01 16.14 -2.25
N LEU A 387 34.94 15.82 -3.14
CA LEU A 387 36.30 16.36 -3.13
C LEU A 387 36.31 17.87 -3.35
N GLU A 388 35.49 18.39 -4.27
CA GLU A 388 35.37 19.83 -4.53
C GLU A 388 34.77 20.58 -3.34
N MET A 389 33.79 20.00 -2.64
CA MET A 389 33.26 20.57 -1.39
C MET A 389 34.31 20.59 -0.26
N LEU A 390 35.07 19.50 -0.12
CA LEU A 390 36.14 19.42 0.89
C LEU A 390 37.26 20.41 0.60
N ALA A 391 37.65 20.58 -0.66
CA ALA A 391 38.63 21.57 -1.11
C ALA A 391 38.18 23.01 -0.79
N LYS A 392 36.88 23.31 -0.93
CA LYS A 392 36.31 24.61 -0.55
C LYS A 392 36.28 24.84 0.97
N SER A 393 36.12 23.79 1.77
CA SER A 393 36.08 23.88 3.23
C SER A 393 37.46 23.91 3.92
N GLY A 394 38.53 23.54 3.21
CA GLY A 394 39.90 23.51 3.75
C GLY A 394 40.66 24.84 3.65
N SER A 395 40.10 25.86 2.98
CA SER A 395 40.74 27.15 2.79
C SER A 395 40.36 28.17 3.88
N SER A 396 40.76 27.90 5.12
CA SER A 396 40.97 28.95 6.10
C SER A 396 42.17 28.62 6.99
N ASN A 397 43.36 28.88 6.49
CA ASN A 397 44.46 29.44 7.27
C ASN A 397 45.57 29.90 6.30
N ASN A 398 46.02 31.14 6.54
CA ASN A 398 47.21 31.81 6.02
C ASN A 398 48.22 30.93 5.27
N ASP A 399 48.54 31.30 4.03
CA ASP A 399 49.76 32.05 3.74
C ASP A 399 49.74 32.61 2.31
N GLY A 400 50.24 33.83 2.17
CA GLY A 400 50.23 34.60 0.94
C GLY A 400 51.11 33.97 -0.15
N TYR A 401 50.47 33.30 -1.11
CA TYR A 401 51.02 33.09 -2.44
C TYR A 401 49.91 33.36 -3.47
N HIS A 402 50.13 34.37 -4.32
CA HIS A 402 49.32 34.60 -5.51
C HIS A 402 49.54 33.47 -6.51
N PHE A 403 48.66 32.46 -6.48
CA PHE A 403 48.40 31.63 -7.65
C PHE A 403 47.16 32.16 -8.37
N ALA A 404 47.26 32.29 -9.69
CA ALA A 404 46.17 32.70 -10.56
C ALA A 404 44.92 31.84 -10.30
N ALA A 405 43.77 32.49 -10.21
CA ALA A 405 42.48 31.83 -10.00
C ALA A 405 42.24 30.76 -11.07
N ALA A 406 42.06 29.51 -10.63
CA ALA A 406 41.44 28.50 -11.48
C ALA A 406 39.99 28.92 -11.77
N PRO A 407 39.49 28.74 -13.00
CA PRO A 407 38.14 29.17 -13.36
C PRO A 407 37.11 28.47 -12.48
N GLU A 408 36.08 29.22 -12.04
CA GLU A 408 34.96 28.67 -11.30
C GLU A 408 34.31 27.51 -12.08
N PRO A 409 33.90 26.42 -11.40
CA PRO A 409 33.15 25.38 -12.07
C PRO A 409 31.79 25.97 -12.50
N PRO A 410 31.37 25.75 -13.75
CA PRO A 410 30.11 26.27 -14.25
C PRO A 410 28.94 25.70 -13.44
N GLY A 411 28.00 26.56 -13.05
CA GLY A 411 26.79 26.21 -12.30
C GLY A 411 25.80 25.32 -13.06
N ASP A 412 26.11 24.90 -14.29
CA ASP A 412 25.33 23.97 -15.10
C ASP A 412 25.89 22.53 -14.96
N PRO A 413 25.08 21.56 -14.46
CA PRO A 413 25.45 20.15 -14.42
C PRO A 413 25.98 19.58 -15.75
N ARG A 414 25.54 20.12 -16.89
CA ARG A 414 26.00 19.71 -18.23
C ARG A 414 27.47 20.06 -18.45
N SER A 415 27.90 21.20 -17.93
CA SER A 415 29.27 21.69 -18.09
C SER A 415 30.25 20.98 -17.14
N ALA A 416 29.82 20.62 -15.93
CA ALA A 416 30.60 19.74 -15.04
C ALA A 416 30.82 18.35 -15.65
N MET A 417 29.79 17.80 -16.32
CA MET A 417 29.87 16.54 -17.06
C MET A 417 30.82 16.63 -18.26
N PHE A 418 30.77 17.73 -19.02
CA PHE A 418 31.68 17.98 -20.15
C PHE A 418 33.15 18.07 -19.71
N TYR A 419 33.40 18.73 -18.56
CA TYR A 419 34.74 18.88 -17.98
C TYR A 419 35.32 17.55 -17.49
N ILE A 420 34.49 16.65 -16.96
CA ILE A 420 34.89 15.29 -16.54
C ILE A 420 35.27 14.43 -17.76
N LEU A 421 34.52 14.54 -18.86
CA LEU A 421 34.78 13.79 -20.09
C LEU A 421 36.04 14.31 -20.83
N GLN A 422 36.32 15.61 -20.80
CA GLN A 422 37.55 16.19 -21.37
C GLN A 422 38.82 15.84 -20.57
N SER A 423 38.71 15.71 -19.25
CA SER A 423 39.87 15.49 -18.37
C SER A 423 40.30 14.02 -18.25
N ARG A 424 39.53 13.08 -18.81
CA ARG A 424 39.79 11.63 -18.78
C ARG A 424 39.44 10.94 -20.12
N PRO A 425 40.24 11.12 -21.18
CA PRO A 425 39.99 10.53 -22.50
C PRO A 425 40.06 8.98 -22.53
N ASP A 426 40.57 8.35 -21.46
CA ASP A 426 40.55 6.91 -21.24
C ASP A 426 39.15 6.34 -21.05
N ILE A 427 38.21 7.13 -20.51
CA ILE A 427 36.80 6.73 -20.31
C ILE A 427 36.07 6.60 -21.66
N LEU A 428 36.43 7.42 -22.66
CA LEU A 428 35.88 7.32 -24.02
C LEU A 428 36.48 6.16 -24.81
N ARG A 429 37.71 5.73 -24.50
CA ARG A 429 38.40 4.64 -25.22
C ARG A 429 37.94 3.24 -24.79
N ALA A 430 37.39 3.08 -23.59
CA ALA A 430 36.84 1.81 -23.13
C ALA A 430 35.58 1.38 -23.91
N GLY A 431 34.90 2.31 -24.60
CA GLY A 431 33.71 2.04 -25.42
C GLY A 431 33.98 1.66 -26.88
N THR A 432 35.22 1.77 -27.38
CA THR A 432 35.55 1.54 -28.80
C THR A 432 36.41 0.29 -29.06
N ALA A 433 36.74 -0.49 -28.03
CA ALA A 433 37.57 -1.69 -28.15
C ALA A 433 36.75 -2.98 -28.35
N THR A 434 35.82 -2.99 -29.30
CA THR A 434 35.28 -4.21 -29.93
C THR A 434 35.02 -3.95 -31.41
N SER A 435 36.08 -3.78 -32.21
CA SER A 435 35.97 -3.77 -33.68
C SER A 435 37.35 -3.86 -34.33
N SER A 436 37.86 -5.08 -34.49
CA SER A 436 38.79 -5.47 -35.55
C SER A 436 38.69 -6.98 -35.73
N ALA A 437 37.94 -7.48 -36.72
CA ALA A 437 38.40 -7.72 -38.09
C ALA A 437 39.38 -8.92 -38.17
N SER A 438 38.85 -10.08 -38.55
CA SER A 438 39.61 -11.20 -39.09
C SER A 438 39.21 -11.38 -40.56
N ASN A 439 40.17 -11.17 -41.45
CA ASN A 439 40.04 -11.29 -42.89
C ASN A 439 39.85 -12.74 -43.36
N VAL A 440 39.05 -12.82 -44.42
CA VAL A 440 38.91 -13.83 -45.48
C VAL A 440 40.16 -14.68 -45.76
N MET A 441 39.98 -16.00 -45.83
CA MET A 441 40.69 -16.86 -46.77
C MET A 441 39.70 -17.71 -47.56
N PHE A 442 39.73 -17.51 -48.88
CA PHE A 442 39.15 -18.36 -49.91
C PHE A 442 39.87 -19.71 -49.96
N ALA A 443 39.12 -20.81 -50.02
CA ALA A 443 39.53 -22.01 -50.73
C ALA A 443 38.28 -22.70 -51.29
N GLY A 444 38.11 -22.61 -52.61
CA GLY A 444 37.13 -23.40 -53.35
C GLY A 444 37.57 -24.85 -53.49
N GLY A 445 36.60 -25.76 -53.54
CA GLY A 445 36.80 -27.18 -53.81
C GLY A 445 35.49 -27.84 -54.18
N THR A 446 35.36 -28.16 -55.46
CA THR A 446 34.24 -28.78 -56.18
C THR A 446 34.11 -30.29 -55.96
N SER A 447 32.87 -30.80 -55.90
CA SER A 447 32.38 -32.04 -56.58
C SER A 447 30.90 -32.26 -56.21
N LYS A 448 29.92 -32.06 -57.10
CA LYS A 448 29.35 -32.96 -58.13
C LYS A 448 28.69 -34.26 -57.60
N GLN A 449 27.43 -34.38 -58.04
CA GLN A 449 26.45 -35.49 -58.02
C GLN A 449 25.65 -35.71 -56.73
#